data_AF-A0A2X2K0X9-F1
#
_entry.id   AF-A0A2X2K0X9-F1
#
_cell.length_a   1.000
_cell.length_b   1.000
_cell.length_c   1.000
_cell.angle_alpha   90.00
_cell.angle_beta   90.00
_cell.angle_gamma   90.00
#
_symmetry.space_group_name_H-M   'P 1'
#
loop_
_entity.id
_entity.type
_entity.pdbx_description
1 polymer ?
#
loop_
_entity_poly.entity_id
_entity_poly.type
_entity_poly.pdbx_seq_one_letter_code
_entity_poly.pdbx_strand_id
1 'polypeptide(L)' 'MKFFYKYLKGINVDNIAVIGSKTAQYCESLGIRVDFMPNDFSQEGFLESFNQTNQKNTFAFE' A
#
# COMPACT_ATOMS: atom_id res chain seq x y z
N MET A 1 0.79 8.78 7.36
CA MET A 1 1.50 9.60 6.36
C MET A 1 2.29 10.78 6.91
N LYS A 2 1.70 11.72 7.67
CA LYS A 2 2.38 12.97 8.11
C LYS A 2 3.81 12.79 8.65
N PHE A 3 4.05 11.75 9.45
CA PHE A 3 5.35 11.49 10.07
C PHE A 3 6.38 10.87 9.12
N PHE A 4 5.93 10.04 8.17
CA PHE A 4 6.82 9.23 7.34
C PHE A 4 7.04 9.79 5.93
N TYR A 5 6.22 10.75 5.49
CA TYR A 5 6.26 11.31 4.15
C TYR A 5 7.66 11.76 3.70
N LYS A 6 8.38 12.46 4.58
CA LYS A 6 9.73 12.96 4.27
C LYS A 6 10.75 11.85 3.99
N TYR A 7 10.54 10.64 4.51
CA TYR A 7 11.44 9.51 4.30
C TYR A 7 11.13 8.75 3.00
N LEU A 8 9.93 8.91 2.42
CA LEU A 8 9.57 8.25 1.16
C LEU A 8 10.50 8.65 0.00
N LYS A 9 11.05 9.87 0.03
CA LYS A 9 12.00 10.34 -0.99
C LYS A 9 13.33 9.58 -0.98
N GLY A 10 13.66 8.89 0.11
CA GLY A 10 14.93 8.17 0.29
C GLY A 10 14.82 6.66 0.09
N ILE A 11 13.66 6.15 -0.31
CA ILE A 11 13.42 4.72 -0.51
C ILE A 11 12.72 4.49 -1.85
N ASN A 12 13.00 3.35 -2.48
CA ASN A 12 12.22 2.93 -3.65
C ASN A 12 10.93 2.26 -3.17
N VAL A 13 9.78 2.81 -3.57
CA VAL A 13 8.47 2.30 -3.17
C VAL A 13 7.73 1.85 -4.42
N ASP A 14 7.53 0.54 -4.53
CA ASP A 14 6.85 -0.03 -5.70
C ASP A 14 5.32 0.07 -5.57
N ASN A 15 4.78 -0.13 -4.36
CA ASN A 15 3.34 -0.12 -4.10
C ASN A 15 3.01 0.53 -2.75
N ILE A 16 1.90 1.27 -2.72
CA ILE A 16 1.37 1.92 -1.52
C ILE A 16 -0.07 1.46 -1.30
N ALA A 17 -0.29 0.84 -0.15
CA ALA A 17 -1.61 0.43 0.31
C ALA A 17 -2.05 1.31 1.49
N VAL A 18 -3.35 1.62 1.55
CA VAL A 18 -3.94 2.40 2.65
C VAL A 18 -5.18 1.69 3.18
N ILE A 19 -5.50 1.89 4.46
CA ILE A 19 -6.67 1.25 5.07
C ILE A 19 -7.98 1.90 4.64
N GLY A 20 -8.00 3.22 4.40
CA GLY A 20 -9.27 3.88 4.10
C GLY A 20 -9.16 5.21 3.38
N SER A 21 -10.32 5.66 2.88
CA SER A 21 -10.46 6.73 1.89
C SER A 21 -9.88 8.07 2.34
N LYS A 22 -10.01 8.42 3.63
CA LYS A 22 -9.40 9.66 4.16
C LYS A 22 -7.88 9.66 4.03
N THR A 23 -7.25 8.50 4.21
CA THR A 23 -5.80 8.37 4.04
C THR A 23 -5.45 8.35 2.55
N ALA A 24 -6.27 7.71 1.72
CA ALA A 24 -6.09 7.71 0.27
C ALA A 24 -6.08 9.13 -0.30
N GLN A 25 -7.10 9.93 0.02
CA GLN A 25 -7.22 11.33 -0.40
C GLN A 25 -6.04 12.17 0.08
N TYR A 26 -5.57 11.94 1.31
CA TYR A 26 -4.39 12.64 1.81
C TYR A 26 -3.13 12.27 1.03
N CYS A 27 -2.90 10.99 0.72
CA CYS A 27 -1.81 10.55 -0.15
C CYS A 27 -1.89 11.21 -1.53
N GLU A 28 -3.05 11.19 -2.17
CA GLU A 28 -3.27 11.80 -3.49
C GLU A 28 -2.97 13.30 -3.48
N SER A 29 -3.39 14.03 -2.44
CA SER A 29 -3.06 15.46 -2.28
C SER A 29 -1.55 15.73 -2.15
N LEU A 30 -0.77 14.73 -1.76
CA LEU A 30 0.69 14.80 -1.67
C LEU A 30 1.38 14.29 -2.95
N GLY A 31 0.62 13.95 -4.00
CA GLY A 31 1.13 13.37 -5.24
C GLY A 31 1.55 11.91 -5.11
N ILE A 32 1.08 11.21 -4.07
CA ILE A 32 1.38 9.81 -3.83
C ILE A 32 0.25 8.97 -4.44
N ARG A 33 0.60 8.08 -5.39
CA ARG A 33 -0.34 7.10 -5.94
C ARG A 33 -0.62 6.02 -4.90
N VAL A 34 -1.90 5.73 -4.68
CA VAL A 34 -2.35 4.59 -3.88
C VAL A 34 -2.71 3.46 -4.82
N ASP A 35 -2.10 2.29 -4.62
CA ASP A 35 -2.29 1.11 -5.48
C ASP A 35 -3.36 0.17 -4.91
N PHE A 36 -3.62 0.24 -3.60
CA PHE A 36 -4.59 -0.64 -2.95
C PHE A 36 -5.29 0.01 -1.74
N MET A 37 -6.59 -0.28 -1.59
CA MET A 37 -7.39 0.02 -0.40
C MET A 37 -8.50 -1.03 -0.26
N PRO A 38 -8.73 -1.60 0.93
CA PRO A 38 -9.82 -2.55 1.14
C PRO A 38 -11.18 -1.83 1.16
N ASN A 39 -12.24 -2.52 0.73
CA ASN A 39 -13.58 -1.95 0.61
C ASN A 39 -14.27 -1.70 1.96
N ASP A 40 -13.91 -2.47 2.98
CA ASP A 40 -14.52 -2.47 4.31
C ASP A 40 -13.69 -1.69 5.34
N PHE A 41 -12.56 -1.11 4.92
CA PHE A 41 -11.63 -0.35 5.76
C PHE A 41 -11.14 -1.09 7.01
N SER A 42 -11.18 -2.43 6.98
CA SER A 42 -10.76 -3.29 8.09
C SER A 42 -9.36 -3.88 7.85
N GLN A 43 -8.76 -4.42 8.91
CA GLN A 43 -7.49 -5.14 8.78
C GLN A 43 -7.73 -6.52 8.16
N GLU A 44 -8.88 -7.12 8.43
CA GLU A 44 -9.29 -8.43 7.97
C GLU A 44 -9.52 -8.42 6.45
N GLY A 45 -10.33 -7.50 5.94
CA GLY A 45 -10.57 -7.31 4.52
C GLY A 45 -9.30 -6.89 3.77
N PHE A 46 -8.38 -6.20 4.44
CA PHE A 46 -7.03 -5.99 3.92
C PHE A 46 -6.32 -7.33 3.73
N LEU A 47 -6.19 -8.17 4.75
CA LEU A 47 -5.51 -9.47 4.63
C LEU A 47 -6.17 -10.42 3.61
N GLU A 48 -7.50 -10.46 3.56
CA GLU A 48 -8.25 -11.28 2.61
C GLU A 48 -7.93 -10.90 1.16
N SER A 49 -7.77 -9.60 0.87
CA SER A 49 -7.41 -9.13 -0.48
C SER A 49 -6.00 -9.55 -0.92
N PHE A 50 -5.06 -9.73 0.04
CA PHE A 50 -3.69 -10.15 -0.27
C PHE A 50 -3.60 -11.63 -0.58
N ASN A 51 -4.41 -12.48 0.05
CA ASN A 51 -4.42 -13.92 -0.21
C ASN A 51 -4.89 -14.29 -1.63
N GLN A 52 -5.54 -13.37 -2.34
CA GLN A 52 -5.97 -13.55 -3.73
C GLN A 52 -4.88 -13.20 -4.75
N THR A 53 -3.82 -12.51 -4.32
CA THR A 53 -2.73 -12.09 -5.19
C THR A 53 -1.55 -13.04 -4.96
N ASN A 54 -1.29 -13.95 -5.89
CA ASN A 54 -0.13 -14.85 -5.87
C ASN A 54 1.13 -14.07 -5.49
N GLN A 55 1.65 -14.32 -4.28
CA GLN A 55 2.99 -13.91 -3.92
C GLN A 55 3.94 -14.65 -4.87
N LYS A 56 4.39 -13.98 -5.94
CA LYS A 56 5.53 -14.46 -6.72
C LYS A 56 6.73 -14.40 -5.79
N ASN A 57 7.01 -15.53 -5.15
CA ASN A 57 8.23 -15.73 -4.39
C ASN A 57 9.37 -15.82 -5.41
N THR A 58 9.94 -14.68 -5.80
CA THR A 58 11.13 -14.61 -6.66
C THR A 58 12.35 -14.94 -5.81
N PHE A 59 12.45 -16.21 -5.42
CA PHE A 59 13.71 -16.87 -5.05
C PHE A 59 13.74 -18.22 -5.76
N ALA A 60 13.77 -18.16 -7.10
CA ALA A 60 14.38 -19.25 -7.85
C ALA A 60 15.89 -19.07 -7.71
N PHE A 61 16.51 -19.92 -6.88
CA PHE A 61 17.96 -20.11 -6.94
C PHE A 61 18.29 -20.82 -8.25
N GLU A 62 19.35 -20.38 -8.92
CA GLU A 62 19.99 -21.04 -10.07
C GLU A 62 20.44 -22.47 -9.75
#